data_AF-A0A0C3RUT5-F1
#
_entry.id   AF-A0A0C3RUT5-F1
#
_cell.length_a   1.000
_cell.length_b   1.000
_cell.length_c   1.000
_cell.angle_alpha   90.00
_cell.angle_beta   90.00
_cell.angle_gamma   90.00
#
_symmetry.space_group_name_H-M   'P 1'
#
loop_
_entity.id
_entity.type
_entity.pdbx_description
1 polymer ?
#
loop_
_entity_poly.entity_id
_entity_poly.type
_entity_poly.pdbx_seq_one_letter_code
_entity_poly.pdbx_strand_id
1 'polypeptide(L)'
;MTAGRKYEEFGRTYLFNIDGHHVTKWQEYHGKKPEAAYCIDAYHVGNFTRYLNHSCDPNCGIVPCYINEANIEKGLLTIWTVRDVVEGEELCFSYFGQPDEDDFRPMVSTPQMRARSLTNLDVQTKQEKAKLVKIRSLCQCKATRCTGRMWKFNADEEGTSDSDD
;
A
#
# COMPACT_ATOMS: atom_id res chain seq x y z
N MET A 1 -5.07 11.52 -11.93
CA MET A 1 -4.11 11.10 -10.88
C MET A 1 -2.84 11.93 -10.99
N THR A 2 -2.73 13.08 -10.32
CA THR A 2 -1.56 14.01 -10.43
C THR A 2 -0.80 14.20 -9.12
N ALA A 3 -1.31 13.67 -8.00
CA ALA A 3 -0.70 13.81 -6.69
C ALA A 3 0.33 12.70 -6.36
N GLY A 4 0.15 11.49 -6.90
CA GLY A 4 1.04 10.33 -6.67
C GLY A 4 2.50 10.62 -7.00
N ARG A 5 2.79 11.17 -8.20
CA ARG A 5 4.15 11.53 -8.64
C ARG A 5 4.85 12.52 -7.72
N LYS A 6 4.13 13.43 -7.05
CA LYS A 6 4.73 14.38 -6.09
C LYS A 6 5.02 13.71 -4.75
N TYR A 7 4.19 12.77 -4.29
CA TYR A 7 4.39 12.10 -3.00
C TYR A 7 5.44 10.99 -3.04
N GLU A 8 5.67 10.39 -4.21
CA GLU A 8 6.80 9.49 -4.46
C GLU A 8 8.15 10.18 -4.22
N GLU A 9 8.27 11.47 -4.57
CA GLU A 9 9.47 12.26 -4.34
C GLU A 9 9.77 12.49 -2.85
N PHE A 10 8.73 12.63 -2.02
CA PHE A 10 8.85 12.73 -0.56
C PHE A 10 8.94 11.37 0.12
N GLY A 11 8.70 10.27 -0.61
CA GLY A 11 8.76 8.89 -0.13
C GLY A 11 7.82 8.58 1.05
N ARG A 12 6.69 9.28 1.10
CA ARG A 12 5.62 9.08 2.09
C ARG A 12 4.28 9.18 1.37
N THR A 13 3.71 8.04 1.02
CA THR A 13 2.40 7.93 0.37
C THR A 13 1.36 7.48 1.38
N TYR A 14 0.34 8.32 1.60
CA TYR A 14 -0.85 8.00 2.40
C TYR A 14 -2.08 7.87 1.49
N LEU A 15 -1.83 7.35 0.29
CA LEU A 15 -2.85 7.13 -0.73
C LEU A 15 -3.40 5.72 -0.57
N PHE A 16 -4.72 5.60 -0.50
CA PHE A 16 -5.40 4.32 -0.41
C PHE A 16 -6.54 4.27 -1.43
N ASN A 17 -6.48 3.30 -2.34
CA ASN A 17 -7.51 3.12 -3.36
C ASN A 17 -8.76 2.45 -2.78
N ILE A 18 -9.94 2.86 -3.24
CA ILE A 18 -11.20 2.19 -2.90
C ILE A 18 -11.52 1.18 -4.00
N ASP A 19 -10.88 0.01 -3.93
CA ASP A 19 -10.94 -1.06 -4.93
C ASP A 19 -11.28 -2.44 -4.32
N GLY A 20 -12.00 -2.43 -3.20
CA GLY A 20 -12.43 -3.67 -2.52
C GLY A 20 -13.25 -4.59 -3.41
N HIS A 21 -13.26 -5.89 -3.10
CA HIS A 21 -13.90 -6.95 -3.89
C HIS A 21 -15.33 -6.61 -4.36
N HIS A 22 -16.17 -6.04 -3.48
CA HIS A 22 -17.55 -5.66 -3.84
C HIS A 22 -17.63 -4.52 -4.87
N VAL A 23 -16.69 -3.57 -4.84
CA VAL A 23 -16.59 -2.48 -5.82
C VAL A 23 -16.20 -3.04 -7.18
N THR A 24 -15.14 -3.86 -7.20
CA THR A 24 -14.65 -4.53 -8.40
C THR A 24 -15.74 -5.39 -9.05
N LYS A 25 -16.43 -6.23 -8.26
CA LYS A 25 -17.54 -7.05 -8.76
C LYS A 25 -18.72 -6.24 -9.29
N TRP A 26 -19.04 -5.13 -8.63
CA TRP A 26 -20.10 -4.24 -9.10
C TRP A 26 -19.75 -3.60 -10.44
N GLN A 27 -18.50 -3.13 -10.60
CA GLN A 27 -18.02 -2.60 -11.88
C GLN A 27 -18.07 -3.66 -12.99
N GLU A 28 -17.60 -4.89 -12.73
CA GLU A 28 -17.67 -6.02 -13.67
C GLU A 28 -19.11 -6.32 -14.10
N TYR A 29 -20.05 -6.40 -13.15
CA TYR A 29 -21.47 -6.66 -13.44
C TYR A 29 -22.10 -5.61 -14.36
N HIS A 30 -21.65 -4.36 -14.24
CA HIS A 30 -22.10 -3.24 -15.08
C HIS A 30 -21.27 -3.06 -16.36
N GLY A 31 -20.42 -4.03 -16.73
CA GLY A 31 -19.62 -4.00 -17.95
C GLY A 31 -18.49 -2.96 -17.93
N LYS A 32 -18.09 -2.49 -16.75
CA LYS A 32 -16.95 -1.58 -16.57
C LYS A 32 -15.68 -2.39 -16.30
N LYS A 33 -14.54 -1.84 -16.71
CA LYS A 33 -13.23 -2.36 -16.31
C LYS A 33 -13.02 -2.08 -14.81
N PRO A 34 -12.56 -3.06 -14.01
CA PRO A 34 -12.18 -2.83 -12.62
C PRO A 34 -11.13 -1.74 -12.49
N GLU A 35 -11.49 -0.64 -11.84
CA GLU A 35 -10.58 0.47 -11.56
C GLU A 35 -11.03 1.23 -10.32
N ALA A 36 -10.07 1.63 -9.48
CA ALA A 36 -10.33 2.48 -8.33
C ALA A 36 -10.83 3.87 -8.79
N ALA A 37 -12.13 4.11 -8.74
CA ALA A 37 -12.72 5.40 -9.11
C ALA A 37 -12.33 6.53 -8.13
N TYR A 38 -12.09 6.17 -6.86
CA TYR A 38 -11.72 7.11 -5.80
C TYR A 38 -10.50 6.60 -5.01
N CYS A 39 -9.75 7.56 -4.49
CA CYS A 39 -8.59 7.35 -3.64
C CYS A 39 -8.68 8.27 -2.43
N ILE A 40 -8.37 7.74 -1.25
CA ILE A 40 -8.26 8.50 -0.01
C ILE A 40 -6.82 8.99 0.12
N ASP A 41 -6.63 10.28 0.35
CA ASP A 41 -5.34 10.89 0.64
C ASP A 41 -5.31 11.46 2.06
N ALA A 42 -4.51 10.83 2.92
CA ALA A 42 -4.32 11.25 4.31
C ALA A 42 -3.01 12.04 4.55
N TYR A 43 -2.38 12.56 3.49
CA TYR A 43 -1.13 13.32 3.62
C TYR A 43 -1.32 14.61 4.42
N HIS A 44 -2.25 15.47 3.98
CA HIS A 44 -2.52 16.76 4.63
C HIS A 44 -3.54 16.66 5.76
N VAL A 45 -4.59 15.85 5.57
CA VAL A 45 -5.70 15.73 6.53
C VAL A 45 -6.09 14.27 6.63
N GLY A 46 -6.02 13.71 7.84
CA GLY A 46 -6.37 12.31 8.11
C GLY A 46 -6.51 12.06 9.60
N ASN A 47 -7.11 10.94 9.96
CA ASN A 47 -7.21 10.50 11.36
C ASN A 47 -5.90 9.81 11.81
N PHE A 48 -5.87 9.30 13.04
CA PHE A 48 -4.72 8.57 13.59
C PHE A 48 -4.35 7.30 12.81
N THR A 49 -5.28 6.73 12.04
CA THR A 49 -5.03 5.49 11.28
C THR A 49 -4.02 5.67 10.15
N ARG A 50 -3.73 6.93 9.76
CA ARG A 50 -2.66 7.27 8.81
C ARG A 50 -1.27 6.78 9.25
N TYR A 51 -1.08 6.49 10.54
CA TYR A 51 0.21 6.06 11.11
C TYR A 51 0.36 4.54 11.20
N LEU A 52 -0.66 3.76 10.84
CA LEU A 52 -0.57 2.30 10.87
C LEU A 52 0.38 1.81 9.78
N ASN A 53 1.33 0.96 10.17
CA ASN A 53 2.36 0.46 9.28
C ASN A 53 1.94 -0.80 8.52
N HIS A 54 2.69 -1.10 7.46
CA HIS A 54 2.59 -2.35 6.75
C HIS A 54 3.16 -3.52 7.56
N SER A 55 2.44 -4.65 7.57
CA SER A 55 3.00 -5.95 7.94
C SER A 55 2.63 -7.02 6.90
N CYS A 56 3.55 -7.94 6.63
CA CYS A 56 3.27 -9.14 5.85
C CYS A 56 2.53 -10.21 6.68
N ASP A 57 2.46 -10.04 8.00
CA ASP A 57 1.65 -10.83 8.93
C ASP A 57 0.87 -9.87 9.83
N PRO A 58 -0.16 -9.19 9.29
CA PRO A 58 -0.86 -8.11 9.98
C PRO A 58 -1.82 -8.62 11.06
N ASN A 59 -2.13 -7.76 12.03
CA ASN A 59 -3.18 -8.00 13.02
C ASN A 59 -4.49 -7.26 12.72
N CYS A 60 -4.48 -6.36 11.73
CA CYS A 60 -5.65 -5.61 11.28
C CYS A 60 -5.94 -5.85 9.78
N GLY A 61 -7.23 -5.79 9.44
CA GLY A 61 -7.74 -5.80 8.07
C GLY A 61 -8.62 -4.59 7.80
N ILE A 62 -8.71 -4.19 6.52
CA ILE A 62 -9.58 -3.10 6.09
C ILE A 62 -10.89 -3.68 5.57
N VAL A 63 -12.01 -3.16 6.07
CA VAL A 63 -13.36 -3.54 5.67
C VAL A 63 -14.12 -2.29 5.24
N PRO A 64 -14.64 -2.23 4.00
CA PRO A 64 -15.51 -1.13 3.58
C PRO A 64 -16.88 -1.26 4.26
N CYS A 65 -17.33 -0.21 4.93
CA CYS A 65 -18.66 -0.09 5.52
C CYS A 65 -19.46 0.99 4.79
N TYR A 66 -20.74 0.72 4.53
CA TYR A 66 -21.63 1.65 3.85
C TYR A 66 -22.66 2.16 4.85
N ILE A 67 -22.42 3.37 5.37
CA ILE A 67 -23.27 4.02 6.36
C ILE A 67 -23.78 5.31 5.75
N ASN A 68 -25.10 5.37 5.49
CA ASN A 68 -25.74 6.53 4.83
C ASN A 68 -25.10 6.94 3.49
N GLU A 69 -24.42 6.01 2.81
CA GLU A 69 -23.78 6.22 1.52
C GLU A 69 -24.32 5.19 0.52
N ALA A 70 -24.93 5.68 -0.56
CA ALA A 70 -25.53 4.85 -1.60
C ALA A 70 -24.52 4.48 -2.70
N ASN A 71 -23.43 5.25 -2.82
CA ASN A 71 -22.39 4.98 -3.79
C ASN A 71 -21.43 3.90 -3.24
N ILE A 72 -21.45 2.72 -3.86
CA ILE A 72 -20.59 1.60 -3.50
C ILE A 72 -19.09 1.91 -3.66
N GLU A 73 -18.72 2.84 -4.53
CA GLU A 73 -17.33 3.27 -4.76
C GLU A 73 -16.83 4.25 -3.67
N LYS A 74 -17.68 4.60 -2.68
CA LYS A 74 -17.37 5.56 -1.61
C LYS A 74 -17.56 4.97 -0.21
N GLY A 75 -17.29 3.67 -0.05
CA GLY A 75 -17.37 3.01 1.26
C GLY A 75 -16.46 3.66 2.30
N LEU A 76 -16.95 3.77 3.54
CA LEU A 76 -16.13 4.16 4.69
C LEU A 76 -15.15 3.03 4.98
N LEU A 77 -13.85 3.29 4.85
CA LEU A 77 -12.84 2.30 5.19
C LEU A 77 -12.68 2.20 6.71
N THR A 78 -13.01 1.03 7.24
CA THR A 78 -12.90 0.72 8.66
C THR A 78 -11.79 -0.31 8.87
N ILE A 79 -11.13 -0.23 10.02
CA ILE A 79 -10.02 -1.13 10.37
C ILE A 79 -10.50 -2.02 11.51
N TRP A 80 -10.39 -3.33 11.30
CA TRP A 80 -10.82 -4.37 12.24
C TRP A 80 -9.64 -5.27 12.57
N THR A 81 -9.57 -5.71 13.83
CA THR A 81 -8.61 -6.74 14.23
C THR A 81 -9.02 -8.09 13.65
N VAL A 82 -8.08 -8.83 13.05
CA VAL A 82 -8.33 -10.18 12.49
C VAL A 82 -7.92 -11.30 13.45
N ARG A 83 -7.29 -10.94 14.56
CA ARG A 83 -6.94 -11.79 15.69
C ARG A 83 -6.87 -10.95 16.96
N ASP A 84 -6.78 -11.60 18.11
CA ASP A 84 -6.53 -10.91 19.38
C ASP A 84 -5.20 -10.14 19.32
N VAL A 85 -5.22 -8.93 19.90
CA VAL A 85 -4.09 -8.00 19.96
C VAL A 85 -3.77 -7.74 21.41
N VAL A 86 -2.51 -7.90 21.79
CA VAL A 86 -2.07 -7.66 23.18
C VAL A 86 -1.73 -6.19 23.41
N GLU A 87 -1.75 -5.75 24.67
CA GLU A 87 -1.38 -4.39 25.02
C GLU A 87 0.06 -4.06 24.56
N GLY A 88 0.22 -2.89 23.94
CA GLY A 88 1.51 -2.43 23.40
C GLY A 88 1.91 -3.07 22.07
N GLU A 89 1.11 -3.99 21.53
CA GLU A 89 1.33 -4.52 20.18
C GLU A 89 1.04 -3.45 19.12
N GLU A 90 1.92 -3.34 18.13
CA GLU A 90 1.73 -2.41 17.01
C GLU A 90 0.56 -2.87 16.12
N LEU A 91 -0.42 -1.99 15.93
CA LEU A 91 -1.49 -2.20 14.97
C LEU A 91 -0.95 -2.01 13.54
N CYS A 92 -1.14 -3.02 12.70
CA CYS A 92 -0.61 -3.03 11.33
C CYS A 92 -1.56 -3.77 10.39
N PHE A 93 -1.59 -3.35 9.12
CA PHE A 93 -2.37 -3.98 8.07
C PHE A 93 -1.53 -4.20 6.81
N SER A 94 -2.00 -5.05 5.89
CA SER A 94 -1.31 -5.27 4.63
C SER A 94 -1.63 -4.16 3.62
N TYR A 95 -0.62 -3.36 3.25
CA TYR A 95 -0.72 -2.40 2.13
C TYR A 95 -0.98 -3.06 0.76
N PHE A 96 -0.83 -4.38 0.65
CA PHE A 96 -1.15 -5.12 -0.57
C PHE A 96 -2.65 -5.42 -0.72
N GLY A 97 -3.45 -5.15 0.31
CA GLY A 97 -4.82 -5.65 0.46
C GLY A 97 -4.87 -6.94 1.29
N GLN A 98 -6.07 -7.49 1.44
CA GLN A 98 -6.22 -8.85 1.94
C GLN A 98 -5.73 -9.82 0.86
N PRO A 99 -4.95 -10.86 1.20
CA PRO A 99 -4.59 -11.89 0.25
C PRO A 99 -5.86 -12.58 -0.24
N ASP A 100 -5.98 -12.80 -1.54
CA ASP A 100 -7.07 -13.62 -2.08
C ASP A 100 -6.87 -15.07 -1.62
N GLU A 101 -7.93 -15.88 -1.59
CA GLU A 101 -7.85 -17.32 -1.24
C GLU A 101 -6.85 -18.10 -2.12
N ASP A 102 -6.54 -17.57 -3.32
CA ASP A 102 -5.56 -18.12 -4.26
C ASP A 102 -4.09 -17.71 -3.96
N ASP A 103 -3.86 -16.73 -3.09
CA ASP A 103 -2.54 -16.21 -2.72
C ASP A 103 -1.83 -17.08 -1.66
N PHE A 104 -2.46 -18.15 -1.17
CA PHE A 104 -1.84 -19.16 -0.28
C PHE A 104 -0.80 -20.06 -0.98
N ARG A 105 -0.28 -19.66 -2.15
CA ARG A 105 0.89 -20.32 -2.74
C ARG A 105 2.13 -19.97 -1.91
N PRO A 106 2.95 -20.94 -1.50
CA PRO A 106 4.15 -20.64 -0.74
C PRO A 106 5.11 -19.81 -1.60
N MET A 107 5.18 -18.49 -1.36
CA MET A 107 6.21 -17.63 -1.93
C MET A 107 7.57 -18.11 -1.44
N VAL A 108 8.44 -18.45 -2.40
CA VAL A 108 9.82 -18.84 -2.15
C VAL A 108 10.52 -17.70 -1.40
N SER A 109 11.01 -18.02 -0.21
CA SER A 109 11.76 -17.09 0.66
C SER A 109 12.94 -16.49 -0.10
N THR A 110 12.82 -15.24 -0.52
CA THR A 110 13.98 -14.46 -0.95
C THR A 110 14.70 -13.93 0.28
N PRO A 111 16.05 -13.90 0.31
CA PRO A 111 16.81 -13.50 1.48
C PRO A 111 16.39 -12.09 1.96
N GLN A 112 16.09 -11.97 3.24
CA GLN A 112 15.80 -10.68 3.90
C GLN A 112 16.98 -9.72 3.68
N MET A 113 16.82 -8.77 2.76
CA MET A 113 17.75 -7.67 2.57
C MET A 113 17.66 -6.77 3.80
N ARG A 114 18.62 -6.88 4.73
CA ARG A 114 18.76 -5.97 5.87
C ARG A 114 19.08 -4.57 5.32
N ALA A 115 18.08 -3.69 5.30
CA ALA A 115 18.31 -2.27 5.04
C ALA A 115 19.14 -1.69 6.19
N ARG A 116 20.38 -1.27 5.89
CA ARG A 116 21.15 -0.41 6.81
C ARG A 116 20.37 0.88 7.02
N SER A 117 20.31 1.32 8.28
CA SER A 117 19.71 2.60 8.65
C SER A 117 20.51 3.74 8.00
N LEU A 118 19.96 4.31 6.92
CA LEU A 118 20.51 5.47 6.22
C LEU A 118 19.55 6.63 6.43
N THR A 119 19.42 7.06 7.69
CA THR A 119 18.49 8.13 8.08
C THR A 119 18.94 9.52 7.65
N ASN A 120 20.16 9.68 7.09
CA ASN A 120 20.72 10.97 6.70
C ASN A 120 21.48 10.88 5.37
N LEU A 121 20.78 10.94 4.24
CA LEU A 121 21.40 11.15 2.92
C LEU A 121 20.83 12.44 2.32
N ASP A 122 21.67 13.46 2.17
CA ASP A 122 21.37 14.65 1.39
C ASP A 122 21.29 14.26 -0.08
N VAL A 123 20.11 14.48 -0.69
CA VAL A 123 19.78 13.96 -2.02
C VAL A 123 20.00 15.03 -3.06
N GLN A 124 21.08 14.94 -3.83
CA GLN A 124 21.41 15.97 -4.83
C GLN A 124 21.19 15.49 -6.27
N THR A 125 21.13 14.18 -6.52
CA THR A 125 21.02 13.62 -7.88
C THR A 125 19.77 12.76 -8.11
N LYS A 126 19.32 12.65 -9.37
CA LYS A 126 18.21 11.76 -9.79
C LYS A 126 18.47 10.28 -9.43
N GLN A 127 19.73 9.83 -9.51
CA GLN A 127 20.12 8.46 -9.15
C GLN A 127 20.00 8.21 -7.65
N GLU A 128 20.32 9.19 -6.81
CA GLU A 128 20.16 9.09 -5.35
C GLU A 128 18.68 9.12 -4.93
N LYS A 129 17.83 9.91 -5.62
CA LYS A 129 16.36 9.88 -5.44
C LYS A 129 15.80 8.49 -5.74
N ALA A 130 16.14 7.89 -6.89
CA ALA A 130 15.68 6.55 -7.24
C ALA A 130 16.14 5.49 -6.22
N LYS A 131 17.38 5.61 -5.74
CA LYS A 131 17.92 4.73 -4.68
C LYS A 131 17.16 4.88 -3.36
N LEU A 132 16.76 6.11 -2.99
CA LEU A 132 15.98 6.36 -1.78
C LEU A 132 14.54 5.88 -1.88
N VAL A 133 13.88 6.03 -3.03
CA VAL A 133 12.56 5.43 -3.29
C VAL A 133 12.65 3.91 -3.14
N LYS A 134 13.69 3.29 -3.71
CA LYS A 134 13.95 1.85 -3.59
C LYS A 134 14.26 1.40 -2.16
N ILE A 135 14.88 2.25 -1.33
CA ILE A 135 15.11 1.97 0.10
C ILE A 135 13.82 2.12 0.91
N ARG A 136 13.05 3.19 0.67
CA ARG A 136 11.80 3.50 1.39
C ARG A 136 10.67 2.51 1.07
N SER A 137 10.83 1.70 0.03
CA SER A 137 9.89 0.66 -0.33
C SER A 137 10.23 -0.73 0.22
N LEU A 138 11.33 -0.87 0.96
CA LEU A 138 11.70 -2.11 1.63
C LEU A 138 10.83 -2.33 2.86
N CYS A 139 10.27 -3.53 2.99
CA CYS A 139 9.52 -3.92 4.16
C CYS A 139 10.44 -4.33 5.31
N GLN A 140 10.15 -3.82 6.51
CA GLN A 140 10.88 -4.13 7.74
C GLN A 140 9.95 -4.63 8.86
N CYS A 141 8.82 -5.26 8.50
CA CYS A 141 7.82 -5.72 9.48
C CYS A 141 8.28 -6.87 10.38
N LYS A 142 9.43 -7.50 10.09
CA LYS A 142 10.01 -8.65 10.82
C LYS A 142 9.15 -9.93 10.84
N ALA A 143 8.04 -9.98 10.13
CA ALA A 143 7.25 -11.19 9.96
C ALA A 143 8.11 -12.36 9.43
N THR A 144 7.82 -13.57 9.88
CA THR A 144 8.52 -14.79 9.44
C THR A 144 8.45 -14.99 7.93
N ARG A 145 7.30 -14.64 7.34
CA ARG A 145 7.01 -14.68 5.89
C ARG A 145 7.00 -13.28 5.27
N CYS A 146 7.95 -12.42 5.67
CA CYS A 146 8.09 -11.09 5.08
C CYS A 146 8.48 -11.16 3.59
N THR A 147 7.78 -10.41 2.74
CA THR A 147 8.02 -10.32 1.29
C THR A 147 9.18 -9.37 0.93
N GLY A 148 9.71 -8.64 1.91
CA GLY A 148 10.80 -7.69 1.73
C GLY A 148 10.40 -6.37 1.06
N ARG A 149 9.14 -6.20 0.65
CA ARG A 149 8.63 -4.98 -0.02
C ARG A 149 7.33 -4.51 0.61
N MET A 150 7.12 -3.19 0.63
CA MET A 150 5.93 -2.55 1.21
C MET A 150 4.85 -2.20 0.18
N TRP A 151 5.21 -2.11 -1.10
CA TRP A 151 4.32 -1.71 -2.20
C TRP A 151 4.38 -2.70 -3.37
N LYS A 152 3.29 -2.82 -4.13
CA LYS A 152 3.29 -3.51 -5.44
C LYS A 152 4.05 -2.63 -6.43
N PHE A 153 5.20 -3.08 -6.92
CA PHE A 153 5.85 -2.47 -8.08
C PHE A 153 5.51 -3.30 -9.30
N ASN A 154 4.86 -2.70 -10.29
CA ASN A 154 4.78 -3.28 -11.62
C ASN A 154 6.18 -3.17 -12.23
N ALA A 155 6.77 -4.31 -12.61
CA ALA A 155 8.09 -4.34 -13.25
C ALA A 155 8.10 -3.61 -14.61
N ASP A 156 6.93 -3.27 -15.14
CA ASP A 156 6.73 -2.72 -16.48
C ASP A 156 6.97 -1.20 -16.56
N GLU A 157 7.15 -0.51 -15.42
CA GLU A 157 7.45 0.94 -15.38
C GLU A 157 8.95 1.27 -15.45
N GLU A 158 9.85 0.28 -15.61
CA GLU A 158 11.27 0.52 -15.88
C GLU A 158 11.57 0.75 -17.39
N GLY A 159 10.55 0.86 -18.26
CA GLY A 159 10.71 0.69 -19.71
C GLY A 159 10.34 1.83 -20.66
N THR A 160 9.91 3.03 -20.22
CA THR A 160 9.69 4.16 -21.14
C THR A 160 10.60 5.33 -20.78
N SER A 161 11.82 5.25 -21.29
CA SER A 161 12.58 6.45 -21.63
C SER A 161 11.87 7.13 -22.80
N ASP A 162 10.90 8.00 -22.50
CA ASP A 162 10.41 8.93 -23.51
C ASP A 162 11.11 10.27 -23.31
N SER A 163 12.16 10.43 -24.13
CA SER A 163 12.53 11.69 -24.74
C SER A 163 11.28 12.35 -25.30
N ASP A 164 10.98 13.55 -24.82
CA ASP A 164 10.15 14.49 -25.56
C ASP A 164 10.99 15.75 -25.79
N ASP A 165 11.11 16.08 -27.08
CA ASP A 165 11.76 17.24 -27.70
C ASP A 165 11.32 18.61 -27.14
#